data_AF-A0A640QND9-F1
#
_entry.id   AF-A0A640QND9-F1
#
_cell.length_a   1.000
_cell.length_b   1.000
_cell.length_c   1.000
_cell.angle_alpha   90.00
_cell.angle_beta   90.00
_cell.angle_gamma   90.00
#
_symmetry.space_group_name_H-M   'P 1'
#
loop_
_entity.id
_entity.type
_entity.pdbx_description
1 polymer ?
#
loop_
_entity_poly.entity_id
_entity_poly.type
_entity_poly.pdbx_seq_one_letter_code
_entity_poly.pdbx_strand_id
1 'polypeptide(L)'
;MINRNSAEANNNSVAAVNNGNGSQTIDNSTKVYVGGLVNLASTIAGGIVFDPRTMREVIVAIDEVLHTDGKARADFESIDIVEKNRINGMSQEFYDDQILLKYEPYFPRLESFLKDRSNSDLGRMVENIADSLNRKIMAKRGAFETFEEVLLAVEDALLDKEYEALTGREASICFFLFYLYASCLIGKKTDGEKL
;
A
#
# COMPACT_ATOMS: atom_id res chain seq x y z
N MET A 1 -32.18 51.87 -40.00
CA MET A 1 -32.04 50.40 -40.14
C MET A 1 -32.04 49.78 -38.75
N ILE A 2 -32.67 48.61 -38.65
CA ILE A 2 -33.11 47.91 -37.44
C ILE A 2 -32.00 46.97 -36.93
N ASN A 3 -31.94 46.81 -35.59
CA ASN A 3 -31.65 45.60 -34.79
C ASN A 3 -30.29 45.30 -34.12
N ARG A 4 -30.43 45.15 -32.79
CA ARG A 4 -30.12 44.01 -31.89
C ARG A 4 -28.68 43.76 -31.41
N ASN A 5 -28.53 44.00 -30.10
CA ASN A 5 -27.96 43.13 -29.07
C ASN A 5 -27.48 41.75 -29.54
N SER A 6 -26.26 41.41 -29.13
CA SER A 6 -25.97 40.19 -28.37
C SER A 6 -24.77 40.43 -27.46
N ALA A 7 -25.00 40.23 -26.17
CA ALA A 7 -23.96 40.11 -25.15
C ALA A 7 -23.40 38.69 -25.19
N GLU A 8 -22.09 38.54 -25.05
CA GLU A 8 -21.50 37.34 -24.48
C GLU A 8 -20.44 37.77 -23.47
N ALA A 9 -20.74 37.51 -22.20
CA ALA A 9 -19.78 37.53 -21.13
C ALA A 9 -18.92 36.26 -21.23
N ASN A 10 -17.60 36.40 -21.10
CA ASN A 10 -16.83 35.31 -20.54
C ASN A 10 -15.80 35.84 -19.54
N ASN A 11 -15.94 35.29 -18.35
CA ASN A 11 -15.17 35.52 -17.14
C ASN A 11 -13.75 34.99 -17.32
N ASN A 12 -12.75 35.81 -17.00
CA ASN A 12 -11.64 35.38 -16.15
C ASN A 12 -10.90 36.61 -15.59
N SER A 13 -11.27 36.90 -14.34
CA SER A 13 -10.66 37.76 -13.33
C SER A 13 -9.12 37.72 -13.34
N VAL A 14 -8.43 38.85 -13.51
CA VAL A 14 -8.12 39.90 -12.52
C VAL A 14 -7.24 39.41 -11.38
N ALA A 15 -5.99 39.86 -11.47
CA ALA A 15 -5.00 39.91 -10.40
C ALA A 15 -5.57 40.51 -9.11
N ALA A 16 -5.33 39.84 -7.99
CA ALA A 16 -5.29 40.45 -6.67
C ALA A 16 -4.43 39.59 -5.74
N VAL A 17 -3.12 39.89 -5.73
CA VAL A 17 -2.24 39.52 -4.61
C VAL A 17 -2.67 40.40 -3.45
N ASN A 18 -3.24 39.80 -2.39
CA ASN A 18 -3.62 40.55 -1.20
C ASN A 18 -2.71 40.14 -0.03
N ASN A 19 -1.75 41.02 0.28
CA ASN A 19 -0.95 40.97 1.50
C ASN A 19 -1.82 41.44 2.68
N GLY A 20 -2.34 40.49 3.46
CA GLY A 20 -3.03 40.77 4.72
C GLY A 20 -2.29 40.14 5.90
N ASN A 21 -1.62 40.96 6.71
CA ASN A 21 -1.18 40.60 8.05
C ASN A 21 -2.40 40.52 8.97
N GLY A 22 -2.92 39.31 9.18
CA GLY A 22 -4.00 39.02 10.13
C GLY A 22 -3.60 37.85 11.03
N SER A 23 -3.60 38.06 12.34
CA SER A 23 -3.34 37.02 13.33
C SER A 23 -4.45 35.96 13.26
N GLN A 24 -4.11 34.72 12.85
CA GLN A 24 -5.04 33.60 12.92
C GLN A 24 -4.90 32.90 14.27
N THR A 25 -5.93 33.03 15.11
CA THR A 25 -6.14 32.15 16.27
C THR A 25 -6.64 30.80 15.76
N ILE A 26 -5.83 29.75 15.96
CA ILE A 26 -6.17 28.38 15.57
C ILE A 26 -7.06 27.78 16.67
N ASP A 27 -8.34 27.60 16.38
CA ASP A 27 -9.25 26.76 17.18
C ASP A 27 -9.02 25.29 16.77
N ASN A 28 -8.60 24.47 17.73
CA ASN A 28 -8.06 23.13 17.52
C ASN A 28 -9.14 22.04 17.38
N SER A 29 -10.36 22.40 16.97
CA SER A 29 -11.53 21.52 17.06
C SER A 29 -12.10 21.06 15.72
N THR A 30 -11.43 21.31 14.59
CA THR A 30 -11.92 20.88 13.27
C THR A 30 -11.03 19.77 12.70
N LYS A 31 -11.53 18.53 12.68
CA LYS A 31 -10.96 17.46 11.84
C LYS A 31 -11.25 17.81 10.38
N VAL A 32 -10.29 18.44 9.71
CA VAL A 32 -10.35 18.72 8.28
C VAL A 32 -9.87 17.48 7.53
N TYR A 33 -10.76 16.79 6.83
CA TYR A 33 -10.36 15.80 5.82
C TYR A 33 -9.91 16.55 4.57
N VAL A 34 -8.62 16.87 4.51
CA VAL A 34 -8.05 17.59 3.38
C VAL A 34 -7.78 16.62 2.22
N GLY A 35 -8.84 16.29 1.46
CA GLY A 35 -8.78 15.50 0.22
C GLY A 35 -8.06 16.17 -0.96
N GLY A 36 -7.12 17.08 -0.69
CA GLY A 36 -6.44 17.91 -1.69
C GLY A 36 -4.95 18.19 -1.44
N LEU A 37 -4.35 17.65 -0.37
CA LEU A 37 -2.91 17.82 -0.09
C LEU A 37 -2.04 16.63 -0.56
N VAL A 38 -2.60 15.74 -1.37
CA VAL A 38 -1.98 14.46 -1.78
C VAL A 38 -0.70 14.60 -2.64
N ASN A 39 -0.19 15.82 -2.86
CA ASN A 39 0.96 16.06 -3.73
C ASN A 39 2.09 16.92 -3.14
N LEU A 40 2.02 17.38 -1.87
CA LEU A 40 3.20 17.98 -1.22
C LEU A 40 3.91 17.00 -0.27
N ALA A 41 3.16 16.11 0.39
CA ALA A 41 3.73 15.14 1.32
C ALA A 41 4.62 14.10 0.61
N SER A 42 4.25 13.68 -0.61
CA SER A 42 5.04 12.75 -1.43
C SER A 42 6.41 13.31 -1.82
N THR A 43 6.57 14.64 -1.86
CA THR A 43 7.83 15.31 -2.22
C THR A 43 8.74 15.57 -1.01
N ILE A 44 8.21 15.62 0.21
CA ILE A 44 9.00 16.01 1.40
C ILE A 44 9.60 14.79 2.12
N ALA A 45 9.13 13.57 1.86
CA ALA A 45 9.68 12.36 2.46
C ALA A 45 9.58 11.13 1.54
N GLY A 46 10.23 11.16 0.37
CA GLY A 46 10.50 9.95 -0.45
C GLY A 46 9.34 8.97 -0.56
N GLY A 47 8.11 9.48 -0.71
CA GLY A 47 6.91 8.67 -0.59
C GLY A 47 6.79 7.71 -1.76
N ILE A 48 6.31 6.49 -1.51
CA ILE A 48 6.07 5.54 -2.59
C ILE A 48 5.11 6.14 -3.62
N VAL A 49 5.48 6.04 -4.90
CA VAL A 49 4.58 6.31 -6.01
C VAL A 49 4.12 4.97 -6.54
N PHE A 50 2.82 4.70 -6.44
CA PHE A 50 2.24 3.50 -7.04
C PHE A 50 2.36 3.56 -8.56
N ASP A 51 3.17 2.67 -9.14
CA ASP A 51 3.28 2.45 -10.59
C ASP A 51 2.73 1.05 -10.96
N PRO A 52 1.66 0.95 -11.77
CA PRO A 52 1.08 -0.32 -12.17
C PRO A 52 2.02 -1.27 -12.93
N ARG A 53 2.98 -0.75 -13.71
CA ARG A 53 3.90 -1.60 -14.48
C ARG A 53 4.93 -2.23 -13.57
N THR A 54 5.58 -1.41 -12.74
CA THR A 54 6.51 -1.89 -11.71
C THR A 54 5.81 -2.88 -10.79
N MET A 55 4.57 -2.61 -10.38
CA MET A 55 3.83 -3.53 -9.52
C MET A 55 3.54 -4.88 -10.19
N ARG A 56 3.14 -4.88 -11.47
CA ARG A 56 2.98 -6.12 -12.24
C ARG A 56 4.28 -6.92 -12.24
N GLU A 57 5.39 -6.27 -12.57
CA GLU A 57 6.68 -6.94 -12.69
C GLU A 57 7.18 -7.47 -11.33
N VAL A 58 6.94 -6.74 -10.24
CA VAL A 58 7.23 -7.21 -8.87
C VAL A 58 6.40 -8.45 -8.54
N ILE A 59 5.08 -8.44 -8.80
CA ILE A 59 4.22 -9.60 -8.51
C ILE A 59 4.66 -10.83 -9.32
N VAL A 60 4.96 -10.64 -10.62
CA VAL A 60 5.41 -11.72 -11.49
C VAL A 60 6.75 -12.30 -10.99
N ALA A 61 7.74 -11.46 -10.71
CA ALA A 61 9.04 -11.91 -10.22
C ALA A 61 8.93 -12.63 -8.86
N ILE A 62 8.08 -12.13 -7.95
CA ILE A 62 7.85 -12.79 -6.65
C ILE A 62 7.15 -14.13 -6.83
N ASP A 63 6.15 -14.24 -7.73
CA ASP A 63 5.49 -15.53 -8.02
C ASP A 63 6.49 -16.53 -8.61
N GLU A 64 7.38 -16.11 -9.51
CA GLU A 64 8.43 -16.99 -10.07
C GLU A 64 9.35 -17.56 -8.98
N VAL A 65 9.75 -16.74 -8.01
CA VAL A 65 10.60 -17.16 -6.88
C VAL A 65 9.85 -18.07 -5.90
N LEU A 66 8.56 -17.83 -5.70
CA LEU A 66 7.75 -18.47 -4.66
C LEU A 66 6.80 -19.55 -5.20
N HIS A 67 6.81 -19.79 -6.51
CA HIS A 67 5.84 -20.62 -7.23
C HIS A 67 5.68 -21.97 -6.55
N THR A 68 4.43 -22.38 -6.34
CA THR A 68 4.12 -23.73 -5.84
C THR A 68 3.02 -24.37 -6.65
N ASP A 69 3.19 -25.64 -7.01
CA ASP A 69 2.22 -26.45 -7.76
C ASP A 69 0.95 -26.80 -6.96
N GLY A 70 0.81 -26.28 -5.74
CA GLY A 70 -0.30 -26.54 -4.85
C GLY A 70 -1.56 -25.76 -5.24
N LYS A 71 -2.75 -26.32 -4.93
CA LYS A 71 -4.00 -25.56 -5.02
C LYS A 71 -4.00 -24.49 -3.94
N ALA A 72 -3.91 -23.23 -4.35
CA ALA A 72 -4.02 -22.12 -3.43
C ALA A 72 -5.39 -22.13 -2.73
N ARG A 73 -5.40 -21.90 -1.42
CA ARG A 73 -6.62 -21.71 -0.62
C ARG A 73 -6.43 -20.45 0.20
N ALA A 74 -6.56 -19.31 -0.46
CA ALA A 74 -6.66 -18.04 0.24
C ALA A 74 -7.95 -18.02 1.06
N ASP A 75 -7.80 -17.81 2.37
CA ASP A 75 -8.88 -17.39 3.23
C ASP A 75 -8.95 -15.86 3.20
N PHE A 76 -10.11 -15.31 2.86
CA PHE A 76 -10.34 -13.87 2.72
C PHE A 76 -10.98 -13.25 3.97
N GLU A 77 -11.09 -14.00 5.08
CA GLU A 77 -11.52 -13.42 6.36
C GLU A 77 -10.53 -12.34 6.82
N SER A 78 -11.07 -11.23 7.32
CA SER A 78 -10.30 -10.10 7.84
C SER A 78 -10.57 -9.93 9.33
N ILE A 79 -9.58 -9.43 10.05
CA ILE A 79 -9.68 -9.09 11.46
C ILE A 79 -9.23 -7.64 11.67
N ASP A 80 -9.56 -7.08 12.84
CA ASP A 80 -9.08 -5.76 13.23
C ASP A 80 -7.55 -5.71 13.23
N ILE A 81 -6.99 -4.60 12.73
CA ILE A 81 -5.55 -4.47 12.53
C ILE A 81 -4.78 -4.42 13.85
N VAL A 82 -5.36 -3.84 14.91
CA VAL A 82 -4.72 -3.79 16.23
C VAL A 82 -4.60 -5.20 16.79
N GLU A 83 -5.66 -5.99 16.66
CA GLU A 83 -5.65 -7.39 17.06
C GLU A 83 -4.70 -8.22 16.19
N LYS A 84 -4.66 -7.98 14.88
CA LYS A 84 -3.71 -8.64 13.98
C LYS A 84 -2.26 -8.37 14.36
N ASN A 85 -1.96 -7.10 14.68
CA ASN A 85 -0.64 -6.68 15.11
C ASN A 85 -0.24 -7.41 16.39
N ARG A 86 -1.14 -7.46 17.37
CA ARG A 86 -0.93 -8.18 18.64
C ARG A 86 -0.64 -9.67 18.43
N ILE A 87 -1.46 -10.38 17.65
CA ILE A 87 -1.32 -11.84 17.44
C ILE A 87 -0.01 -12.17 16.71
N ASN A 88 0.40 -11.33 15.77
CA ASN A 88 1.60 -11.58 14.95
C ASN A 88 2.89 -11.04 15.57
N GLY A 89 2.79 -10.19 16.60
CA GLY A 89 3.93 -9.49 17.18
C GLY A 89 4.47 -8.39 16.27
N MET A 90 3.59 -7.69 15.56
CA MET A 90 3.93 -6.47 14.82
C MET A 90 4.00 -5.31 15.81
N SER A 91 5.08 -4.53 15.77
CA SER A 91 5.15 -3.28 16.54
C SER A 91 4.08 -2.29 16.07
N GLN A 92 3.32 -1.73 17.00
CA GLN A 92 2.31 -0.72 16.67
C GLN A 92 2.96 0.57 16.12
N GLU A 93 4.10 0.98 16.69
CA GLU A 93 4.87 2.13 16.22
C GLU A 93 5.34 1.92 14.77
N PHE A 94 5.86 0.72 14.46
CA PHE A 94 6.27 0.40 13.10
C PHE A 94 5.08 0.43 12.15
N TYR A 95 3.96 -0.18 12.54
CA TYR A 95 2.75 -0.19 11.71
C TYR A 95 2.27 1.23 11.41
N ASP A 96 2.13 2.06 12.44
CA ASP A 96 1.59 3.42 12.30
C ASP A 96 2.51 4.31 11.45
N ASP A 97 3.82 4.29 11.71
CA ASP A 97 4.77 5.20 11.08
C ASP A 97 5.22 4.75 9.69
N GLN A 98 5.33 3.43 9.46
CA GLN A 98 5.73 2.89 8.17
C GLN A 98 4.52 2.55 7.33
N ILE A 99 3.66 1.64 7.79
CA ILE A 99 2.60 1.06 6.96
C ILE A 99 1.44 2.03 6.77
N LEU A 100 0.80 2.45 7.86
CA LEU A 100 -0.39 3.28 7.85
C LEU A 100 -0.13 4.64 7.22
N LEU A 101 0.94 5.33 7.62
CA LEU A 101 1.22 6.68 7.11
C LEU A 101 1.74 6.70 5.67
N LYS A 102 2.63 5.76 5.30
CA LYS A 102 3.36 5.84 4.02
C LYS A 102 2.79 4.98 2.91
N TYR A 103 2.21 3.82 3.23
CA TYR A 103 1.82 2.81 2.23
C TYR A 103 0.31 2.62 2.11
N GLU A 104 -0.40 2.59 3.23
CA GLU A 104 -1.85 2.30 3.26
C GLU A 104 -2.71 3.23 2.39
N PRO A 105 -2.42 4.56 2.26
CA PRO A 105 -3.19 5.43 1.36
C PRO A 105 -3.18 4.99 -0.11
N TYR A 106 -2.24 4.12 -0.51
CA TYR A 106 -2.12 3.60 -1.86
C TYR A 106 -2.70 2.19 -2.04
N PHE A 107 -3.06 1.47 -0.95
CA PHE A 107 -3.67 0.14 -1.06
C PHE A 107 -4.93 0.09 -1.94
N PRO A 108 -5.86 1.07 -1.90
CA PRO A 108 -7.01 1.07 -2.80
C PRO A 108 -6.64 1.11 -4.30
N ARG A 109 -5.48 1.68 -4.64
CA ARG A 109 -4.97 1.69 -6.02
C ARG A 109 -4.48 0.31 -6.43
N LEU A 110 -3.76 -0.38 -5.55
CA LEU A 110 -3.34 -1.76 -5.76
C LEU A 110 -4.55 -2.70 -5.88
N GLU A 111 -5.54 -2.57 -5.01
CA GLU A 111 -6.77 -3.35 -5.11
C GLU A 111 -7.49 -3.14 -6.45
N SER A 112 -7.63 -1.88 -6.88
CA SER A 112 -8.27 -1.54 -8.15
C SER A 112 -7.49 -2.12 -9.33
N PHE A 113 -6.16 -2.05 -9.26
CA PHE A 113 -5.27 -2.65 -10.24
C PHE A 113 -5.41 -4.17 -10.30
N LEU A 114 -5.44 -4.87 -9.16
CA LEU A 114 -5.59 -6.33 -9.12
C LEU A 114 -6.97 -6.80 -9.61
N LYS A 115 -8.02 -5.99 -9.42
CA LYS A 115 -9.40 -6.30 -9.87
C LYS A 115 -9.64 -5.95 -11.34
N ASP A 116 -8.71 -5.26 -12.01
CA ASP A 116 -8.84 -4.95 -13.44
C ASP A 116 -8.84 -6.24 -14.27
N ARG A 117 -9.74 -6.32 -15.25
CA ARG A 117 -9.84 -7.46 -16.16
C ARG A 117 -8.54 -7.72 -16.93
N SER A 118 -7.76 -6.69 -17.26
CA SER A 118 -6.45 -6.87 -17.91
C SER A 118 -5.42 -7.57 -17.02
N ASN A 119 -5.69 -7.63 -15.72
CA ASN A 119 -4.81 -8.16 -14.69
C ASN A 119 -5.38 -9.41 -14.02
N SER A 120 -6.34 -10.08 -14.67
CA SER A 120 -7.00 -11.28 -14.13
C SER A 120 -6.03 -12.44 -13.85
N ASP A 121 -4.85 -12.43 -14.49
CA ASP A 121 -3.75 -13.36 -14.26
C ASP A 121 -3.08 -13.15 -12.90
N LEU A 122 -3.00 -11.91 -12.42
CA LEU A 122 -2.30 -11.55 -11.18
C LEU A 122 -3.01 -12.06 -9.93
N GLY A 123 -4.33 -12.19 -9.93
CA GLY A 123 -5.08 -12.65 -8.77
C GLY A 123 -4.58 -14.02 -8.27
N ARG A 124 -4.41 -14.97 -9.18
CA ARG A 124 -3.87 -16.31 -8.85
C ARG A 124 -2.41 -16.25 -8.36
N MET A 125 -1.59 -15.36 -8.94
CA MET A 125 -0.21 -15.16 -8.48
C MET A 125 -0.19 -14.63 -7.04
N VAL A 126 -1.02 -13.64 -6.73
CA VAL A 126 -1.14 -13.10 -5.36
C VAL A 126 -1.57 -14.18 -4.37
N GLU A 127 -2.52 -15.04 -4.73
CA GLU A 127 -2.94 -16.19 -3.91
C GLU A 127 -1.79 -17.19 -3.68
N ASN A 128 -1.08 -17.56 -4.75
CA ASN A 128 0.09 -18.46 -4.66
C ASN A 128 1.19 -17.89 -3.76
N ILE A 129 1.49 -16.59 -3.93
CA ILE A 129 2.47 -15.87 -3.12
C ILE A 129 2.05 -15.88 -1.65
N ALA A 130 0.81 -15.50 -1.35
CA ALA A 130 0.31 -15.46 0.02
C ALA A 130 0.42 -16.83 0.70
N ASP A 131 0.01 -17.90 0.00
CA ASP A 131 0.10 -19.26 0.52
C ASP A 131 1.55 -19.73 0.73
N SER A 132 2.45 -19.40 -0.21
CA SER A 132 3.87 -19.72 -0.10
C SER A 132 4.54 -18.98 1.05
N LEU A 133 4.23 -17.70 1.22
CA LEU A 133 4.69 -16.88 2.33
C LEU A 133 4.17 -17.42 3.66
N ASN A 134 2.87 -17.70 3.80
CA ASN A 134 2.30 -18.24 5.05
C ASN A 134 2.98 -19.54 5.49
N ARG A 135 3.22 -20.48 4.57
CA ARG A 135 3.98 -21.72 4.89
C ARG A 135 5.40 -21.43 5.38
N LYS A 136 6.10 -20.50 4.73
CA LYS A 136 7.47 -20.13 5.11
C LYS A 136 7.51 -19.37 6.44
N ILE A 137 6.55 -18.47 6.66
CA ILE A 137 6.37 -17.72 7.91
C ILE A 137 6.07 -18.70 9.04
N MET A 138 5.13 -19.65 8.89
CA MET A 138 4.89 -20.71 9.87
C MET A 138 6.20 -21.40 10.26
N ALA A 139 6.95 -21.87 9.26
CA ALA A 139 8.13 -22.69 9.49
C ALA A 139 9.27 -21.92 10.18
N LYS A 140 9.32 -20.59 10.02
CA LYS A 140 10.45 -19.76 10.45
C LYS A 140 10.09 -18.67 11.47
N ARG A 141 8.82 -18.50 11.84
CA ARG A 141 8.37 -17.38 12.68
C ARG A 141 9.14 -17.28 13.99
N GLY A 142 9.49 -18.42 14.60
CA GLY A 142 10.25 -18.47 15.85
C GLY A 142 11.70 -17.99 15.76
N ALA A 143 12.23 -17.72 14.56
CA ALA A 143 13.56 -17.17 14.37
C ALA A 143 13.60 -15.63 14.42
N PHE A 144 12.44 -14.97 14.52
CA PHE A 144 12.29 -13.52 14.52
C PHE A 144 11.58 -13.09 15.79
N GLU A 145 11.91 -11.93 16.32
CA GLU A 145 11.24 -11.38 17.50
C GLU A 145 9.91 -10.75 17.07
N THR A 146 9.97 -9.85 16.09
CA THR A 146 8.81 -9.09 15.63
C THR A 146 8.36 -9.51 14.23
N PHE A 147 7.16 -9.08 13.82
CA PHE A 147 6.65 -9.42 12.49
C PHE A 147 7.25 -8.54 11.40
N GLU A 148 7.60 -7.29 11.71
CA GLU A 148 8.31 -6.41 10.77
C GLU A 148 9.67 -7.01 10.35
N GLU A 149 10.40 -7.67 11.26
CA GLU A 149 11.62 -8.41 10.93
C GLU A 149 11.36 -9.53 9.92
N VAL A 150 10.21 -10.21 10.01
CA VAL A 150 9.82 -11.25 9.06
C VAL A 150 9.61 -10.65 7.67
N LEU A 151 8.95 -9.50 7.59
CA LEU A 151 8.66 -8.83 6.31
C LEU A 151 9.95 -8.33 5.63
N LEU A 152 10.86 -7.72 6.40
CA LEU A 152 12.16 -7.27 5.90
C LEU A 152 13.05 -8.44 5.48
N ALA A 153 13.05 -9.53 6.26
CA ALA A 153 13.80 -10.73 5.87
C ALA A 153 13.25 -11.41 4.59
N VAL A 154 11.94 -11.27 4.33
CA VAL A 154 11.34 -11.72 3.06
C VAL A 154 11.77 -10.82 1.92
N GLU A 155 11.79 -9.50 2.11
CA GLU A 155 12.32 -8.55 1.11
C GLU A 155 13.77 -8.88 0.75
N ASP A 156 14.66 -8.99 1.74
CA ASP A 156 16.07 -9.33 1.53
C ASP A 156 16.21 -10.65 0.75
N ALA A 157 15.45 -11.67 1.14
CA ALA A 157 15.50 -12.97 0.48
C ALA A 157 14.96 -12.96 -0.96
N LEU A 158 14.04 -12.05 -1.29
CA LEU A 158 13.54 -11.86 -2.66
C LEU A 158 14.58 -11.15 -3.51
N LEU A 159 15.19 -10.08 -2.98
CA LEU A 159 16.26 -9.34 -3.64
C LEU A 159 17.48 -10.23 -3.92
N ASP A 160 17.84 -11.10 -2.98
CA ASP A 160 18.96 -12.03 -3.15
C ASP A 160 18.69 -13.07 -4.25
N LYS A 161 17.45 -13.52 -4.38
CA LYS A 161 17.09 -14.60 -5.32
C LYS A 161 16.85 -14.10 -6.74
N GLU A 162 16.21 -12.95 -6.87
CA GLU A 162 15.80 -12.40 -8.17
C GLU A 162 16.38 -11.00 -8.36
N TYR A 163 17.65 -10.84 -8.00
CA TYR A 163 18.35 -9.56 -7.98
C TYR A 163 18.20 -8.76 -9.28
N GLU A 164 18.35 -9.41 -10.44
CA GLU A 164 18.27 -8.72 -11.74
C GLU A 164 16.90 -8.10 -11.99
N ALA A 165 15.81 -8.76 -11.57
CA ALA A 165 14.45 -8.27 -11.79
C ALA A 165 13.96 -7.33 -10.67
N LEU A 166 14.51 -7.46 -9.46
CA LEU A 166 14.01 -6.80 -8.25
C LEU A 166 14.90 -5.68 -7.70
N THR A 167 16.15 -5.56 -8.14
CA THR A 167 17.05 -4.48 -7.72
C THR A 167 16.47 -3.09 -8.02
N GLY A 168 16.52 -2.18 -7.04
CA GLY A 168 15.92 -0.84 -7.15
C GLY A 168 14.39 -0.82 -7.02
N ARG A 169 13.77 -1.94 -6.60
CA ARG A 169 12.32 -2.06 -6.39
C ARG A 169 11.94 -2.37 -4.94
N GLU A 170 12.86 -2.18 -4.01
CA GLU A 170 12.73 -2.42 -2.57
C GLU A 170 11.42 -1.82 -2.04
N ALA A 171 11.18 -0.54 -2.31
CA ALA A 171 9.96 0.15 -1.89
C ALA A 171 8.67 -0.51 -2.44
N SER A 172 8.71 -1.04 -3.68
CA SER A 172 7.56 -1.73 -4.29
C SER A 172 7.35 -3.12 -3.70
N ILE A 173 8.43 -3.83 -3.37
CA ILE A 173 8.37 -5.12 -2.67
C ILE A 173 7.79 -4.92 -1.28
N CYS A 174 8.33 -3.97 -0.51
CA CYS A 174 7.79 -3.56 0.79
C CYS A 174 6.31 -3.21 0.72
N PHE A 175 5.91 -2.35 -0.23
CA PHE A 175 4.50 -1.99 -0.40
C PHE A 175 3.60 -3.18 -0.66
N PHE A 176 4.04 -4.12 -1.50
CA PHE A 176 3.28 -5.32 -1.78
C PHE A 176 3.19 -6.24 -0.55
N LEU A 177 4.28 -6.44 0.19
CA LEU A 177 4.30 -7.24 1.43
C LEU A 177 3.42 -6.62 2.52
N PHE A 178 3.49 -5.29 2.71
CA PHE A 178 2.65 -4.58 3.66
C PHE A 178 1.18 -4.64 3.28
N TYR A 179 0.86 -4.56 1.99
CA TYR A 179 -0.49 -4.78 1.49
C TYR A 179 -0.99 -6.20 1.82
N LEU A 180 -0.17 -7.24 1.57
CA LEU A 180 -0.54 -8.62 1.88
C LEU A 180 -0.84 -8.79 3.38
N TYR A 181 -0.03 -8.17 4.24
CA TYR A 181 -0.25 -8.20 5.68
C TYR A 181 -1.53 -7.46 6.08
N ALA A 182 -1.67 -6.18 5.71
CA ALA A 182 -2.83 -5.37 6.09
C ALA A 182 -4.15 -5.95 5.55
N SER A 183 -4.12 -6.55 4.35
CA SER A 183 -5.26 -7.24 3.74
C SER A 183 -5.54 -8.63 4.32
N CYS A 184 -4.86 -9.00 5.40
CA CYS A 184 -4.97 -10.29 6.08
C CYS A 184 -4.65 -11.52 5.20
N LEU A 185 -3.96 -11.33 4.07
CA LEU A 185 -3.56 -12.43 3.19
C LEU A 185 -2.39 -13.23 3.78
N ILE A 186 -1.55 -12.58 4.58
CA ILE A 186 -0.46 -13.23 5.33
C ILE A 186 -0.55 -12.98 6.84
N GLY A 187 0.10 -13.85 7.60
CA GLY A 187 0.11 -13.81 9.07
C GLY A 187 -1.18 -14.33 9.68
N LYS A 188 -1.15 -14.59 11.00
CA LYS A 188 -2.26 -15.17 11.74
C LYS A 188 -3.46 -14.21 11.78
N LYS A 189 -4.65 -14.78 11.90
CA LYS A 189 -5.94 -14.12 12.08
C LYS A 189 -6.58 -14.48 13.42
N THR A 190 -6.21 -15.59 14.04
CA THR A 190 -6.67 -15.92 15.40
C THR A 190 -5.53 -16.45 16.27
N ASP A 191 -5.65 -16.32 17.60
CA ASP A 191 -4.69 -16.90 18.56
C ASP A 191 -4.59 -18.43 18.45
N GLY A 192 -5.67 -19.08 18.00
CA GLY A 192 -5.77 -20.54 17.83
C GLY A 192 -5.23 -21.06 16.50
N GLU A 193 -4.96 -20.18 15.53
CA GLU A 193 -4.40 -20.59 14.25
C GLU A 193 -2.95 -21.02 14.42
N LYS A 194 -2.75 -22.33 14.25
CA LYS A 194 -1.51 -22.85 13.71
C LYS A 194 -1.57 -22.60 12.21
N LEU A 195 -1.12 -21.41 11.79
CA LEU A 195 -0.63 -21.28 10.41
C LEU A 195 0.41 -22.34 10.20
#